data_AF-A0A0E3KSL7-F1
#
_entry.id   AF-A0A0E3KSL7-F1
#
_cell.length_a   1.000
_cell.length_b   1.000
_cell.length_c   1.000
_cell.angle_alpha   90.00
_cell.angle_beta   90.00
_cell.angle_gamma   90.00
#
_symmetry.space_group_name_H-M   'P 1'
#
loop_
_entity.id
_entity.type
_entity.pdbx_description
1 polymer ?
#
loop_
_entity_poly.entity_id
_entity_poly.type
_entity_poly.pdbx_seq_one_letter_code
_entity_poly.pdbx_strand_id
1 'polypeptide(L)' 'MDKSLFLADIINILSGLKEVDAAYIFGSFLERKYFNDIDVALLLSESLDPYQSLRF' A
#
# COMPACT_ATOMS: atom_id res chain seq x y z
N MET A 1 1.31 19.47 -2.15
CA MET A 1 1.50 18.48 -1.08
C MET A 1 2.61 17.56 -1.54
N ASP A 2 3.60 17.27 -0.69
CA ASP A 2 4.70 16.41 -1.09
C ASP A 2 4.26 14.95 -1.06
N LYS A 3 4.12 14.33 -2.25
CA LYS A 3 3.72 12.92 -2.38
C LYS A 3 4.76 11.98 -1.76
N SER A 4 6.00 12.42 -1.61
CA SER A 4 7.09 11.63 -1.05
C SER A 4 6.85 11.23 0.40
N LEU A 5 6.17 12.08 1.18
CA LEU A 5 5.81 11.79 2.57
C LEU A 5 4.79 10.65 2.65
N PHE A 6 3.75 10.69 1.81
CA PHE A 6 2.77 9.59 1.72
C PHE A 6 3.42 8.28 1.29
N LEU A 7 4.33 8.33 0.32
CA LEU A 7 5.07 7.14 -0.12
C LEU A 7 5.91 6.55 1.02
N ALA A 8 6.59 7.39 1.81
CA ALA A 8 7.35 6.93 2.96
C ALA A 8 6.46 6.27 4.02
N ASP A 9 5.30 6.87 4.32
CA ASP A 9 4.34 6.31 5.27
C ASP A 9 3.77 4.97 4.79
N ILE A 10 3.39 4.87 3.52
CA ILE A 10 2.91 3.62 2.91
C ILE A 10 4.01 2.54 3.01
N ILE A 11 5.25 2.87 2.65
CA ILE A 11 6.38 1.93 2.74
C ILE A 11 6.57 1.46 4.19
N ASN A 12 6.53 2.37 5.16
CA ASN A 12 6.69 2.02 6.58
C ASN A 12 5.58 1.08 7.07
N ILE A 13 4.32 1.34 6.69
CA ILE A 13 3.19 0.48 7.04
C ILE A 13 3.36 -0.91 6.42
N LEU A 14 3.62 -0.96 5.11
CA LEU A 14 3.73 -2.23 4.38
C LEU A 14 4.93 -3.06 4.82
N SER A 15 6.04 -2.43 5.21
CA SER A 15 7.24 -3.14 5.71
C SER A 15 6.98 -3.93 6.99
N GLY A 16 5.92 -3.59 7.75
CA GLY A 16 5.50 -4.34 8.93
C GLY A 16 4.63 -5.57 8.61
N LEU A 17 4.12 -5.70 7.38
CA LEU A 17 3.21 -6.75 6.96
C LEU A 17 3.99 -7.84 6.23
N LYS A 18 4.27 -8.94 6.92
CA LYS A 18 5.06 -10.06 6.37
C LYS A 18 4.33 -10.80 5.24
N GLU A 19 3.03 -10.59 5.16
CA GLU A 19 2.11 -11.21 4.21
C GLU A 19 2.01 -10.43 2.90
N VAL A 20 2.65 -9.26 2.80
CA VAL A 20 2.65 -8.45 1.58
C VAL A 20 3.98 -8.67 0.85
N ASP A 21 3.94 -9.32 -0.31
CA ASP A 21 5.11 -9.54 -1.16
C ASP A 21 5.41 -8.30 -2.02
N ALA A 22 4.36 -7.61 -2.47
CA ALA A 22 4.49 -6.39 -3.25
C ALA A 22 3.28 -5.46 -3.10
N ALA A 23 3.49 -4.17 -3.37
CA ALA A 23 2.43 -3.19 -3.48
C ALA A 23 2.59 -2.33 -4.72
N TYR A 24 1.47 -2.02 -5.37
CA TYR A 24 1.41 -1.17 -6.55
C TYR A 24 0.44 -0.02 -6.29
N ILE A 25 0.96 1.20 -6.34
CA ILE A 25 0.18 2.43 -6.17
C ILE A 25 -0.33 2.87 -7.54
N PHE A 26 -1.60 3.22 -7.63
CA PHE A 26 -2.21 3.65 -8.89
C PHE A 26 -3.27 4.73 -8.67
N GLY A 27 -3.98 5.07 -9.75
CA GLY A 27 -5.11 5.99 -9.71
C GLY A 27 -4.70 7.46 -9.58
N SER A 28 -5.63 8.26 -9.07
CA SER A 28 -5.54 9.73 -9.13
C SER A 28 -4.34 10.29 -8.36
N PHE A 29 -3.84 9.54 -7.37
CA PHE A 29 -2.63 9.86 -6.62
C PHE A 29 -1.39 10.01 -7.51
N LEU A 30 -1.23 9.22 -8.57
CA LEU A 30 -0.09 9.35 -9.48
C LEU A 30 -0.30 10.48 -10.49
N GLU A 31 -1.51 10.58 -11.04
CA GLU A 31 -1.81 11.44 -12.20
C GLU A 31 -2.01 12.91 -11.86
N ARG A 32 -2.52 13.22 -10.66
CA ARG A 32 -3.01 14.57 -10.32
C ARG A 32 -2.18 15.24 -9.23
N LYS A 33 -2.15 16.58 -9.23
CA LYS A 33 -1.51 17.39 -8.18
C LYS A 33 -2.30 17.34 -6.86
N TYR A 34 -3.62 17.24 -6.97
CA TYR A 34 -4.56 17.06 -5.87
C TYR A 34 -5.26 15.72 -6.08
N PHE A 35 -5.35 14.93 -5.02
CA PHE A 35 -5.98 13.61 -4.98
C PHE A 35 -6.86 13.55 -3.74
N ASN A 36 -7.91 12.74 -3.79
CA ASN A 36 -8.85 12.57 -2.67
C ASN A 36 -8.46 11.36 -1.80
N ASP A 37 -7.89 10.35 -2.43
CA ASP A 37 -7.57 9.03 -1.92
C ASP A 37 -6.28 8.49 -2.55
N ILE A 38 -5.84 7.33 -2.07
CA ILE A 38 -4.68 6.61 -2.59
C ILE A 38 -5.11 5.17 -2.86
N ASP A 39 -5.08 4.78 -4.13
CA ASP A 39 -5.38 3.42 -4.54
C ASP A 39 -4.11 2.56 -4.48
N VAL A 40 -4.17 1.44 -3.74
CA VAL A 40 -3.05 0.50 -3.58
C VAL A 40 -3.52 -0.92 -3.82
N ALA A 41 -2.89 -1.61 -4.77
CA ALA A 41 -3.05 -3.04 -4.98
C ALA A 41 -1.95 -3.78 -4.22
N LEU A 42 -2.32 -4.81 -3.46
CA LEU A 42 -1.37 -5.64 -2.70
C LEU A 42 -1.28 -7.03 -3.33
N LEU A 43 -0.06 -7.50 -3.52
CA LEU A 43 0.22 -8.91 -3.77
C LEU A 43 0.52 -9.56 -2.42
N LEU A 44 -0.29 -10.54 -2.05
CA LEU A 44 -0.16 -11.24 -0.77
C LEU A 44 0.63 -12.52 -0.95
N SER A 45 1.45 -12.86 0.04
CA SER A 45 2.22 -14.10 0.06
C SER A 45 1.30 -15.31 0.09
N GLU A 46 1.50 -16.26 -0.83
CA GLU A 46 0.78 -17.54 -0.83
C GLU A 46 1.16 -18.44 0.36
N SER A 47 2.25 -18.10 1.06
CA SER A 47 2.82 -18.90 2.15
C SER A 47 2.21 -18.61 3.53
N LEU A 48 1.41 -17.55 3.65
CA LEU A 48 0.79 -17.08 4.89
C LEU A 48 -0.73 -17.00 4.67
N ASP A 49 -1.55 -17.35 5.66
CA ASP A 49 -3.01 -17.19 5.56
C ASP A 49 -3.35 -15.68 5.63
N PRO A 50 -3.58 -15.00 4.49
CA PRO A 50 -3.63 -13.54 4.46
C PRO A 50 -4.90 -13.01 5.13
N TYR A 51 -5.94 -13.85 5.19
CA TYR A 51 -7.20 -13.49 5.82
C TYR A 51 -7.07 -13.44 7.34
N GLN A 52 -6.20 -14.26 7.94
CA GLN A 52 -6.00 -14.22 9.40
C GLN A 52 -5.10 -13.06 9.85
N SER A 53 -4.16 -12.63 9.02
CA SER A 53 -3.17 -11.61 9.35
C SER A 53 -3.64 -10.17 9.06
N LEU A 54 -4.46 -9.97 8.02
CA LEU A 54 -4.92 -8.65 7.59
C LEU A 54 -6.34 -8.31 8.03
N ARG A 55 -7.01 -9.22 8.76
CA ARG A 55 -8.33 -8.97 9.31
C ARG A 55 -8.20 -8.11 10.57
N PHE A 56 -8.49 -6.83 10.43
CA PHE A 56 -8.66 -5.87 11.52
C PHE A 56 -10.11 -5.81 11.99
#